data_AF-A0A935MAK6-F1
#
_entry.id   AF-A0A935MAK6-F1
#
_cell.length_a   1.000
_cell.length_b   1.000
_cell.length_c   1.000
_cell.angle_alpha   90.00
_cell.angle_beta   90.00
_cell.angle_gamma   90.00
#
_symmetry.space_group_name_H-M   'P 1'
#
loop_
_entity.id
_entity.type
_entity.pdbx_description
1 polymer ?
#
loop_
_entity_poly.entity_id
_entity_poly.type
_entity_poly.pdbx_seq_one_letter_code
_entity_poly.pdbx_strand_id
1 'polypeptide(L)'
;MKELLDDGALDPKKFFDKDNYNTLTIALNNGKEQYKEKDIDVLIGLLDPEITREDKETKLAIVKDNKLHHLIIKAVVEAENDEDRAKLLCICWESGLDFMEHFLFFIEQACDPDFQVALEAYTAAENIENVRDEEILTRAILMIEDCKSGQKQILEDLKSNILSRRI
;
A
#
# COMPACT_ATOMS: atom_id res chain seq x y z
N MET A 1 30.08 44.89 5.11
CA MET A 1 29.30 43.96 5.95
C MET A 1 28.99 42.77 5.05
N LYS A 2 29.56 41.61 5.39
CA LYS A 2 29.53 40.39 4.58
C LYS A 2 28.14 39.78 4.62
N GLU A 3 27.75 39.18 3.51
CA GLU A 3 26.51 38.44 3.26
C GLU A 3 26.16 37.45 4.37
N LEU A 4 24.87 37.42 4.72
CA LEU A 4 24.18 36.30 5.37
C LEU A 4 22.78 36.24 4.74
N LEU A 5 22.73 35.81 3.49
CA LEU A 5 21.53 35.15 2.96
C LEU A 5 21.84 33.66 3.09
N ASP A 6 21.21 33.04 4.08
CA ASP A 6 21.31 31.62 4.35
C ASP A 6 20.70 30.84 3.17
N ASP A 7 21.47 29.92 2.61
CA ASP A 7 21.19 29.10 1.43
C ASP A 7 20.17 27.99 1.74
N GLY A 8 19.01 28.39 2.28
CA GLY A 8 17.90 27.51 2.63
C GLY A 8 16.74 27.59 1.65
N ALA A 9 16.99 27.87 0.36
CA ALA A 9 15.95 27.79 -0.65
C ALA A 9 15.49 26.34 -0.79
N LEU A 10 14.40 25.99 -0.12
CA LEU A 10 13.61 24.79 -0.35
C LEU A 10 13.38 24.67 -1.86
N ASP A 11 14.06 23.72 -2.50
CA ASP A 11 13.87 23.42 -3.90
C ASP A 11 12.58 22.59 -4.05
N PRO A 12 11.47 23.16 -4.53
CA PRO A 12 10.20 22.43 -4.62
C PRO A 12 10.27 21.24 -5.56
N LYS A 13 11.28 21.19 -6.45
CA LYS A 13 11.52 20.07 -7.37
C LYS A 13 12.20 18.87 -6.71
N LYS A 14 12.74 19.02 -5.48
CA LYS A 14 13.25 17.90 -4.69
C LYS A 14 12.17 17.13 -3.93
N PHE A 15 10.96 17.68 -3.83
CA PHE A 15 9.90 17.15 -2.97
C PHE A 15 8.74 16.50 -3.73
N PHE A 16 8.73 16.58 -5.06
CA PHE A 16 7.75 15.89 -5.90
C PHE A 16 8.51 15.14 -7.00
N ASP A 17 8.56 13.81 -6.90
CA ASP A 17 8.99 12.97 -8.01
C ASP A 17 7.93 12.99 -9.10
N LYS A 18 7.97 14.08 -9.85
CA LYS A 18 7.00 14.39 -10.88
C LYS A 18 6.94 13.28 -11.91
N ASP A 19 8.06 12.67 -12.26
CA ASP A 19 8.11 11.73 -13.36
C ASP A 19 7.55 10.37 -12.93
N ASN A 20 7.88 9.91 -11.72
CA ASN A 20 7.32 8.67 -11.17
C ASN A 20 5.81 8.79 -10.95
N TYR A 21 5.33 9.85 -10.28
CA TYR A 21 3.89 10.03 -10.03
C TYR A 21 3.10 10.35 -11.30
N ASN A 22 3.68 11.01 -12.30
CA ASN A 22 3.05 11.14 -13.61
C ASN A 22 2.86 9.76 -14.26
N THR A 23 3.85 8.88 -14.14
CA THR A 23 3.79 7.55 -14.75
C THR A 23 2.75 6.68 -14.06
N LEU A 24 2.71 6.69 -12.73
CA LEU A 24 1.65 6.04 -11.96
C LEU A 24 0.27 6.62 -12.29
N THR A 25 0.14 7.95 -12.42
CA THR A 25 -1.12 8.60 -12.83
C THR A 25 -1.57 8.14 -14.22
N ILE A 26 -0.65 8.01 -15.17
CA ILE A 26 -0.93 7.50 -16.51
C ILE A 26 -1.38 6.03 -16.42
N ALA A 27 -0.67 5.19 -15.67
CA ALA A 27 -1.01 3.78 -15.47
C ALA A 27 -2.40 3.60 -14.84
N LEU A 28 -2.73 4.42 -13.83
CA LEU A 28 -4.03 4.38 -13.15
C LEU A 28 -5.18 4.84 -14.05
N ASN A 29 -4.94 5.78 -14.96
CA ASN A 29 -5.92 6.22 -15.97
C ASN A 29 -6.04 5.26 -17.17
N ASN A 30 -5.04 4.41 -17.39
CA ASN A 30 -5.06 3.42 -18.45
C ASN A 30 -5.86 2.18 -18.01
N GLY A 31 -6.89 1.80 -18.75
CA GLY A 31 -7.65 0.57 -18.49
C GLY A 31 -9.16 0.69 -18.75
N LYS A 32 -9.89 -0.36 -18.39
CA LYS A 32 -11.36 -0.42 -18.51
C LYS A 32 -12.07 0.34 -17.40
N GLU A 33 -11.46 0.40 -16.22
CA GLU A 33 -11.95 1.15 -15.07
C GLU A 33 -11.43 2.59 -15.14
N GLN A 34 -12.36 3.54 -15.13
CA GLN A 34 -12.04 4.96 -15.08
C GLN A 34 -12.28 5.48 -13.66
N TYR A 35 -11.19 5.83 -12.99
CA TYR A 35 -11.22 6.49 -11.70
C TYR A 35 -11.34 8.01 -11.91
N LYS A 36 -11.93 8.71 -10.95
CA LYS A 36 -11.99 10.17 -11.02
C LYS A 36 -10.59 10.71 -10.81
N GLU A 37 -10.19 11.70 -11.60
CA GLU A 37 -8.89 12.36 -11.48
C GLU A 37 -8.58 12.77 -10.03
N LYS A 38 -9.56 13.39 -9.34
CA LYS A 38 -9.44 13.76 -7.92
C LYS A 38 -9.17 12.59 -6.97
N ASP A 39 -9.63 11.37 -7.29
CA ASP A 39 -9.42 10.20 -6.43
C ASP A 39 -8.00 9.65 -6.65
N ILE A 40 -7.47 9.77 -7.87
CA ILE A 40 -6.06 9.50 -8.18
C ILE A 40 -5.16 10.54 -7.50
N ASP A 41 -5.48 11.82 -7.58
CA ASP A 41 -4.71 12.90 -6.94
C ASP A 41 -4.63 12.72 -5.42
N VAL A 42 -5.71 12.26 -4.78
CA VAL A 42 -5.72 11.92 -3.35
C VAL A 42 -4.72 10.81 -3.05
N LEU A 43 -4.66 9.77 -3.88
CA LEU A 43 -3.73 8.66 -3.68
C LEU A 43 -2.29 9.07 -3.93
N ILE A 44 -2.01 9.81 -5.02
CA ILE A 44 -0.68 10.37 -5.29
C ILE A 44 -0.22 11.27 -4.15
N GLY A 45 -1.13 12.10 -3.64
CA GLY A 45 -0.84 12.98 -2.51
C GLY A 45 -0.49 12.22 -1.22
N LEU A 46 -0.94 10.97 -1.04
CA LEU A 46 -0.56 10.12 0.10
C LEU A 46 0.85 9.52 -0.03
N LEU A 47 1.45 9.54 -1.22
CA LEU A 47 2.83 9.07 -1.46
C LEU A 47 3.87 10.17 -1.29
N ASP A 48 3.43 11.43 -1.18
CA ASP A 48 4.29 12.58 -0.94
C ASP A 48 5.11 12.38 0.36
N PRO A 49 6.45 12.31 0.29
CA PRO A 49 7.30 12.09 1.46
C PRO A 49 7.20 13.21 2.50
N GLU A 50 6.76 14.41 2.10
CA GLU A 50 6.59 15.57 2.98
C GLU A 50 5.15 15.77 3.43
N ILE A 51 4.26 14.80 3.20
CA ILE A 51 2.87 14.90 3.62
C ILE A 51 2.79 15.16 5.13
N THR A 52 2.08 16.22 5.51
CA THR A 52 1.84 16.49 6.92
C THR A 52 0.89 15.45 7.51
N ARG A 53 0.97 15.23 8.82
CA ARG A 53 0.05 14.32 9.50
C ARG A 53 -1.42 14.70 9.27
N GLU A 54 -1.75 15.99 9.35
CA GLU A 54 -3.12 16.50 9.16
C GLU A 54 -3.61 16.25 7.72
N ASP A 55 -2.74 16.48 6.73
CA ASP A 55 -3.04 16.21 5.33
C ASP A 55 -3.21 14.71 5.05
N LYS A 56 -2.40 13.86 5.70
CA LYS A 56 -2.50 12.40 5.60
C LYS A 56 -3.83 11.91 6.16
N GLU A 57 -4.19 12.33 7.38
CA GLU A 57 -5.47 11.99 8.01
C GLU A 57 -6.66 12.45 7.14
N THR A 58 -6.59 13.65 6.58
CA THR A 58 -7.62 14.18 5.67
C THR A 58 -7.75 13.34 4.40
N LYS A 59 -6.64 12.97 3.76
CA LYS A 59 -6.67 12.15 2.53
C LYS A 59 -7.11 10.71 2.81
N LEU A 60 -6.70 10.10 3.91
CA LEU A 60 -7.18 8.78 4.33
C LEU A 60 -8.69 8.77 4.60
N ALA A 61 -9.25 9.85 5.17
CA ALA A 61 -10.70 10.01 5.31
C ALA A 61 -11.40 10.03 3.93
N ILE A 62 -10.84 10.74 2.95
CA ILE A 62 -11.37 10.77 1.59
C ILE A 62 -11.30 9.38 0.93
N VAL A 63 -10.18 8.67 1.10
CA VAL A 63 -10.01 7.28 0.63
C VAL A 63 -11.14 6.39 1.17
N LYS A 64 -11.43 6.50 2.47
CA LYS A 64 -12.48 5.74 3.13
C LYS A 64 -13.87 6.11 2.62
N ASP A 65 -14.19 7.40 2.60
CA ASP A 65 -15.50 7.91 2.21
C ASP A 65 -15.84 7.60 0.75
N ASN A 66 -14.85 7.67 -0.14
CA ASN A 66 -15.01 7.36 -1.56
C ASN A 66 -14.85 5.86 -1.87
N LYS A 67 -14.54 5.02 -0.88
CA LYS A 67 -14.36 3.57 -1.02
C LYS A 67 -13.33 3.19 -2.10
N LEU A 68 -12.13 3.75 -2.00
CA LEU A 68 -11.10 3.63 -3.05
C LEU A 68 -10.31 2.30 -3.03
N HIS A 69 -10.86 1.21 -2.49
CA HIS A 69 -10.15 -0.07 -2.34
C HIS A 69 -9.59 -0.60 -3.68
N HIS A 70 -10.41 -0.62 -4.75
CA HIS A 70 -9.93 -1.08 -6.06
C HIS A 70 -8.86 -0.18 -6.67
N LEU A 71 -8.96 1.14 -6.46
CA LEU A 71 -7.95 2.09 -6.92
C LEU A 71 -6.61 1.85 -6.24
N ILE A 72 -6.62 1.63 -4.92
CA ILE A 72 -5.40 1.36 -4.15
C ILE A 72 -4.78 0.04 -4.59
N ILE A 73 -5.57 -1.04 -4.73
CA ILE A 73 -5.05 -2.33 -5.21
C ILE A 73 -4.45 -2.19 -6.60
N LYS A 74 -5.11 -1.47 -7.51
CA LYS A 74 -4.54 -1.18 -8.83
C LYS A 74 -3.22 -0.43 -8.70
N ALA A 75 -3.13 0.57 -7.85
CA ALA A 75 -1.90 1.32 -7.64
C ALA A 75 -0.76 0.44 -7.11
N VAL A 76 -1.03 -0.47 -6.17
CA VAL A 76 -0.02 -1.43 -5.67
C VAL A 76 0.53 -2.28 -6.82
N VAL A 77 -0.34 -2.74 -7.73
CA VAL A 77 0.04 -3.55 -8.91
C VAL A 77 0.86 -2.74 -9.93
N GLU A 78 0.51 -1.47 -10.12
CA GLU A 78 1.17 -0.58 -11.11
C GLU A 78 2.39 0.16 -10.55
N ALA A 79 2.71 0.00 -9.27
CA ALA A 79 3.85 0.66 -8.65
C ALA A 79 5.18 0.16 -9.25
N GLU A 80 5.99 1.09 -9.77
CA GLU A 80 7.24 0.75 -10.47
C GLU A 80 8.40 0.39 -9.53
N ASN A 81 8.30 0.78 -8.25
CA ASN A 81 9.33 0.57 -7.25
C ASN A 81 8.74 0.05 -5.93
N ASP A 82 9.59 -0.60 -5.14
CA ASP A 82 9.20 -1.28 -3.90
C ASP A 82 8.84 -0.29 -2.78
N GLU A 83 9.43 0.91 -2.77
CA GLU A 83 9.13 1.95 -1.78
C GLU A 83 7.69 2.45 -1.89
N ASP A 84 7.26 2.81 -3.09
CA ASP A 84 5.88 3.24 -3.34
C ASP A 84 4.90 2.09 -3.16
N ARG A 85 5.27 0.87 -3.60
CA ARG A 85 4.45 -0.32 -3.38
C ARG A 85 4.20 -0.56 -1.89
N ALA A 86 5.24 -0.45 -1.06
CA ALA A 86 5.12 -0.56 0.38
C ALA A 86 4.26 0.56 0.99
N LYS A 87 4.43 1.82 0.59
CA LYS A 87 3.57 2.93 1.04
C LYS A 87 2.10 2.69 0.68
N LEU A 88 1.82 2.19 -0.52
CA LEU A 88 0.47 1.86 -0.98
C LEU A 88 -0.15 0.71 -0.18
N LEU A 89 0.64 -0.32 0.17
CA LEU A 89 0.22 -1.39 1.07
C LEU A 89 -0.07 -0.87 2.48
N CYS A 90 0.73 0.08 2.97
CA CYS A 90 0.51 0.74 4.25
C CYS A 90 -0.85 1.48 4.28
N ILE A 91 -1.15 2.22 3.21
CA ILE A 91 -2.43 2.94 3.05
C ILE A 91 -3.63 1.99 3.14
N CYS A 92 -3.52 0.74 2.67
CA CYS A 92 -4.60 -0.23 2.77
C CYS A 92 -5.07 -0.40 4.22
N TRP A 93 -4.16 -0.63 5.17
CA TRP A 93 -4.55 -0.84 6.57
C TRP A 93 -4.79 0.47 7.34
N GLU A 94 -4.08 1.55 6.99
CA GLU A 94 -4.29 2.86 7.62
C GLU A 94 -5.65 3.50 7.23
N SER A 95 -6.17 3.21 6.04
CA SER A 95 -7.42 3.81 5.55
C SER A 95 -8.67 3.36 6.33
N GLY A 96 -8.59 2.21 7.01
CA GLY A 96 -9.75 1.58 7.67
C GLY A 96 -10.86 1.17 6.69
N LEU A 97 -10.52 0.94 5.41
CA LEU A 97 -11.37 0.26 4.43
C LEU A 97 -11.38 -1.25 4.68
N ASP A 98 -12.46 -1.91 4.29
CA ASP A 98 -12.54 -3.37 4.29
C ASP A 98 -11.92 -3.93 3.01
N PHE A 99 -10.81 -4.64 3.15
CA PHE A 99 -10.12 -5.32 2.07
C PHE A 99 -10.27 -6.86 2.12
N MET A 100 -11.33 -7.39 2.74
CA MET A 100 -11.57 -8.83 2.83
C MET A 100 -11.44 -9.55 1.48
N GLU A 101 -12.00 -8.99 0.41
CA GLU A 101 -11.96 -9.57 -0.95
C GLU A 101 -10.52 -9.65 -1.52
N HIS A 102 -9.60 -8.86 -0.97
CA HIS A 102 -8.20 -8.78 -1.36
C HIS A 102 -7.26 -9.51 -0.38
N PHE A 103 -7.80 -10.32 0.54
CA PHE A 103 -6.98 -11.01 1.53
C PHE A 103 -5.84 -11.82 0.90
N LEU A 104 -6.13 -12.64 -0.11
CA LEU A 104 -5.12 -13.45 -0.80
C LEU A 104 -4.09 -12.62 -1.57
N PHE A 105 -4.47 -11.42 -2.03
CA PHE A 105 -3.53 -10.49 -2.66
C PHE A 105 -2.46 -10.06 -1.65
N PHE A 106 -2.83 -9.73 -0.41
CA PHE A 106 -1.84 -9.42 0.62
C PHE A 106 -0.96 -10.61 1.00
N ILE A 107 -1.49 -11.84 0.97
CA ILE A 107 -0.67 -13.04 1.18
C ILE A 107 0.39 -13.17 0.09
N GLU A 108 0.04 -12.89 -1.17
CA GLU A 108 0.99 -12.86 -2.28
C GLU A 108 2.04 -11.75 -2.11
N GLN A 109 1.63 -10.55 -1.71
CA GLN A 109 2.57 -9.45 -1.47
C GLN A 109 3.48 -9.69 -0.25
N ALA A 110 3.03 -10.43 0.76
CA ALA A 110 3.86 -10.84 1.90
C ALA A 110 4.99 -11.82 1.50
N CYS A 111 4.90 -12.41 0.31
CA CYS A 111 5.94 -13.23 -0.30
C CYS A 111 6.98 -12.46 -1.09
N ASP A 112 6.91 -11.13 -1.12
CA ASP A 112 7.90 -10.30 -1.79
C ASP A 112 9.29 -10.47 -1.14
N PRO A 113 10.40 -10.45 -1.92
CA PRO A 113 11.74 -10.44 -1.37
C PRO A 113 12.08 -9.14 -0.62
N ASP A 114 11.48 -8.00 -1.01
CA ASP A 114 11.66 -6.73 -0.31
C ASP A 114 11.00 -6.78 1.07
N PHE A 115 11.76 -6.35 2.08
CA PHE A 115 11.32 -6.45 3.46
C PHE A 115 10.14 -5.52 3.75
N GLN A 116 10.15 -4.29 3.23
CA GLN A 116 9.11 -3.31 3.55
C GLN A 116 7.80 -3.69 2.86
N VAL A 117 7.86 -4.14 1.60
CA VAL A 117 6.69 -4.67 0.89
C VAL A 117 6.08 -5.85 1.65
N ALA A 118 6.91 -6.82 2.04
CA ALA A 118 6.44 -7.99 2.77
C ALA A 118 5.82 -7.63 4.13
N LEU A 119 6.43 -6.69 4.86
CA LEU A 119 5.96 -6.25 6.16
C LEU A 119 4.60 -5.54 6.07
N GLU A 120 4.46 -4.56 5.18
CA GLU A 120 3.21 -3.81 5.03
C GLU A 120 2.08 -4.70 4.51
N ALA A 121 2.39 -5.65 3.62
CA ALA A 121 1.44 -6.65 3.17
C ALA A 121 0.97 -7.57 4.31
N TYR A 122 1.90 -8.03 5.15
CA TYR A 122 1.57 -8.79 6.36
C TYR A 122 0.65 -7.98 7.28
N THR A 123 0.99 -6.72 7.57
CA THR A 123 0.19 -5.87 8.44
C THR A 123 -1.20 -5.63 7.86
N ALA A 124 -1.31 -5.43 6.54
CA ALA A 124 -2.61 -5.33 5.87
C ALA A 124 -3.43 -6.61 5.97
N ALA A 125 -2.82 -7.79 5.75
CA ALA A 125 -3.51 -9.06 5.91
C ALA A 125 -3.97 -9.31 7.36
N GLU A 126 -3.12 -8.99 8.34
CA GLU A 126 -3.41 -9.13 9.76
C GLU A 126 -4.61 -8.29 10.20
N ASN A 127 -4.72 -7.05 9.70
CA ASN A 127 -5.81 -6.13 10.06
C ASN A 127 -7.19 -6.50 9.48
N ILE A 128 -7.27 -7.50 8.59
CA ILE A 128 -8.56 -7.98 8.08
C ILE A 128 -9.16 -8.99 9.07
N GLU A 129 -10.06 -8.55 9.94
CA GLU A 129 -10.57 -9.34 11.07
C GLU A 129 -11.46 -10.54 10.68
N ASN A 130 -12.23 -10.40 9.59
CA ASN A 130 -13.41 -11.24 9.32
C ASN A 130 -13.20 -12.36 8.27
N VAL A 131 -11.96 -12.72 7.94
CA VAL A 131 -11.71 -13.87 7.05
C VAL A 131 -11.88 -15.17 7.85
N ARG A 132 -12.92 -15.93 7.51
CA ARG A 132 -13.28 -17.23 8.14
C ARG A 132 -13.55 -18.36 7.14
N ASP A 133 -13.47 -18.07 5.85
CA ASP A 133 -13.66 -19.07 4.81
C ASP A 133 -12.48 -20.05 4.78
N GLU A 134 -12.75 -21.33 5.03
CA GLU A 134 -11.71 -22.37 5.10
C GLU A 134 -10.98 -22.60 3.77
N GLU A 135 -11.64 -22.39 2.62
CA GLU A 135 -11.00 -22.50 1.32
C GLU A 135 -9.99 -21.37 1.14
N ILE A 136 -10.38 -20.13 1.47
CA ILE A 136 -9.50 -18.96 1.43
C ILE A 136 -8.32 -19.14 2.39
N LEU A 137 -8.59 -19.52 3.65
CA LEU A 137 -7.53 -19.71 4.66
C LEU A 137 -6.60 -20.87 4.30
N THR A 138 -7.09 -21.92 3.65
CA THR A 138 -6.24 -23.04 3.18
C THR A 138 -5.37 -22.60 2.01
N ARG A 139 -5.94 -21.88 1.05
CA ARG A 139 -5.17 -21.33 -0.06
C ARG A 139 -4.07 -20.38 0.42
N ALA A 140 -4.34 -19.53 1.40
CA ALA A 140 -3.35 -18.64 2.00
C ALA A 140 -2.16 -19.41 2.59
N ILE A 141 -2.41 -20.49 3.34
CA ILE A 141 -1.33 -21.33 3.90
C ILE A 141 -0.49 -21.96 2.79
N LEU A 142 -1.13 -22.51 1.75
CA LEU A 142 -0.39 -23.11 0.62
C LEU A 142 0.50 -22.08 -0.08
N MET A 143 0.01 -20.86 -0.28
CA MET A 143 0.81 -19.76 -0.84
C MET A 143 2.06 -19.45 0.00
N ILE A 144 1.92 -19.45 1.33
CA ILE A 144 3.04 -19.22 2.26
C ILE A 144 4.03 -20.38 2.22
N GLU A 145 3.57 -21.62 2.13
CA GLU A 145 4.44 -22.81 2.10
C GLU A 145 5.22 -22.95 0.79
N ASP A 146 4.62 -22.55 -0.33
CA ASP A 146 5.26 -22.54 -1.65
C ASP A 146 6.18 -21.32 -1.86
N CYS A 147 6.07 -20.34 -0.96
CA CYS A 147 6.82 -19.10 -0.97
C CYS A 147 8.33 -19.34 -0.80
N LYS A 148 9.14 -18.75 -1.69
CA LYS A 148 10.61 -18.84 -1.64
C LYS A 148 11.26 -17.59 -1.05
N SER A 149 10.49 -16.70 -0.46
CA SER A 149 11.00 -15.45 0.11
C SER A 149 11.98 -15.71 1.25
N GLY A 150 12.96 -14.82 1.39
CA GLY A 150 13.89 -14.83 2.52
C GLY A 150 13.26 -14.38 3.84
N GLN A 151 12.05 -13.80 3.80
CA GLN A 151 11.36 -13.18 4.93
C GLN A 151 10.69 -14.19 5.89
N LYS A 152 11.47 -15.18 6.34
CA LYS A 152 10.95 -16.34 7.10
C LYS A 152 10.11 -15.97 8.32
N GLN A 153 10.53 -14.96 9.09
CA GLN A 153 9.81 -14.56 10.29
C GLN A 153 8.42 -14.01 9.96
N ILE A 154 8.32 -13.12 8.97
CA ILE A 154 7.03 -12.56 8.50
C ILE A 154 6.10 -13.68 8.04
N LEU A 155 6.62 -14.64 7.26
CA LEU A 155 5.83 -15.76 6.76
C LEU A 155 5.32 -16.69 7.88
N GLU A 156 6.15 -16.97 8.89
CA GLU A 156 5.74 -17.76 10.06
C GLU A 156 4.67 -17.03 10.89
N ASP A 157 4.86 -15.73 11.13
CA ASP A 157 3.89 -14.91 11.86
C ASP A 157 2.56 -14.81 11.11
N LEU A 158 2.60 -14.63 9.78
CA LEU A 158 1.43 -14.62 8.92
C LEU A 158 0.68 -15.96 8.95
N LYS A 159 1.42 -17.08 8.87
CA LYS A 159 0.84 -18.41 8.95
C LYS A 159 0.20 -18.66 10.31
N SER A 160 0.84 -18.25 11.39
CA SER A 160 0.29 -18.32 12.75
C SER A 160 -0.99 -17.51 12.88
N ASN A 161 -1.01 -16.29 12.35
CA ASN A 161 -2.19 -15.43 12.30
C ASN A 161 -3.34 -16.13 11.55
N ILE A 162 -3.10 -16.67 10.36
CA ILE A 162 -4.11 -17.41 9.57
C ILE A 162 -4.67 -18.62 10.33
N LEU A 163 -3.80 -19.42 10.96
CA LEU A 163 -4.21 -20.60 11.71
C LEU A 163 -5.10 -20.23 12.90
N SER A 164 -4.83 -19.11 13.58
CA SER A 164 -5.65 -18.63 14.69
C SER A 164 -7.09 -18.27 14.30
N ARG A 165 -7.35 -17.98 13.02
CA ARG A 165 -8.68 -17.59 12.50
C ARG A 165 -9.63 -18.76 12.28
N ARG A 166 -9.13 -20.01 12.35
CA ARG A 166 -9.90 -21.25 12.12
C ARG A 166 -10.63 -21.76 13.37
N ILE A 167 -10.57 -21.01 14.48
CA ILE A 167 -11.11 -21.40 15.80
C ILE A 167 -12.53 -20.87 15.98
#